data_AF-A0A430FPN4-F1
#
_entry.id   AF-A0A430FPN4-F1
#
_cell.length_a   1.000
_cell.length_b   1.000
_cell.length_c   1.000
_cell.angle_alpha   90.00
_cell.angle_beta   90.00
_cell.angle_gamma   90.00
#
_symmetry.space_group_name_H-M   'P 1'
#
loop_
_entity.id
_entity.type
_entity.pdbx_description
1 polymer ?
#
loop_
_entity_poly.entity_id
_entity_poly.type
_entity_poly.pdbx_seq_one_letter_code
_entity_poly.pdbx_strand_id
1 'polypeptide(L)'
;MVDKYTNGCNRFYGKRTAGFTAGKSVTSDLPLKGKREFLNCTVSLEAQPNKNLKPHAVVRDPEGKVILDVGARSSSLYPELKDLAGETIASLQWKREVGYSDDPYFSVTIQEQMSSANHLKTIPQVFLDTETTGLNPYEDEILQVGMIDGDGNVLFSRKFKPQHVKAWSEAQRIHRITKHDVANCGPIEDSLAEMQQILDSAEAIYAFNAPFDFGFLGMIGLHAEEHRTHDTMRLYAKKFHNRQYIKLTVAAQESGYYYKPHDALADCLATLQVQRRVDGLESLRLKHPISPTMQHSKATLVAGAMKAEEAIGNSAHLSGLQKYMFQLHKGAPHRALAVWTLCLGIFAILGILASFGDASTVPGTLFAIIVFLVLFAVLHFKLKRDAAFEDPESPEEALE
;
A
#
# COMPACT_ATOMS: atom_id res chain seq x y z
N MET A 1 10.73 -11.80 -6.02
CA MET A 1 9.94 -10.77 -6.75
C MET A 1 10.36 -9.43 -6.20
N VAL A 2 10.83 -8.51 -7.04
CA VAL A 2 11.04 -7.11 -6.63
C VAL A 2 9.66 -6.58 -6.23
N ASP A 3 9.54 -5.98 -5.05
CA ASP A 3 8.29 -5.35 -4.63
C ASP A 3 7.87 -4.34 -5.70
N LYS A 4 6.65 -4.48 -6.23
CA LYS A 4 6.14 -3.70 -7.37
C LYS A 4 6.16 -2.19 -7.11
N TYR A 5 6.19 -1.78 -5.85
CA TYR A 5 6.30 -0.37 -5.46
C TYR A 5 7.73 0.15 -5.40
N THR A 6 8.75 -0.72 -5.42
CA THR A 6 10.16 -0.34 -5.18
C THR A 6 10.66 0.74 -6.13
N ASN A 7 10.36 0.64 -7.42
CA ASN A 7 10.83 1.64 -8.39
C ASN A 7 10.14 3.00 -8.17
N GLY A 8 8.82 2.99 -7.95
CA GLY A 8 8.07 4.20 -7.62
C GLY A 8 8.58 4.84 -6.33
N CYS A 9 8.80 4.07 -5.27
CA CYS A 9 9.39 4.55 -4.03
C CYS A 9 10.81 5.10 -4.24
N ASN A 10 11.65 4.40 -4.99
CA ASN A 10 12.99 4.90 -5.32
C ASN A 10 12.89 6.25 -6.03
N ARG A 11 12.03 6.39 -7.03
CA ARG A 11 11.78 7.66 -7.74
C ARG A 11 11.28 8.76 -6.80
N PHE A 12 10.36 8.41 -5.89
CA PHE A 12 9.88 9.32 -4.85
C PHE A 12 11.03 9.80 -3.95
N TYR A 13 12.04 8.96 -3.71
CA TYR A 13 13.25 9.33 -2.97
C TYR A 13 14.39 9.85 -3.86
N GLY A 14 14.09 10.29 -5.09
CA GLY A 14 15.08 10.84 -6.03
C GLY A 14 16.17 9.84 -6.40
N LYS A 15 15.86 8.54 -6.32
CA LYS A 15 16.78 7.44 -6.58
C LYS A 15 16.35 6.69 -7.82
N ARG A 16 17.30 6.46 -8.73
CA ARG A 16 17.10 5.62 -9.92
C ARG A 16 18.04 4.44 -9.89
N THR A 17 17.55 3.27 -10.28
CA THR A 17 18.34 2.04 -10.31
C THR A 17 18.24 1.37 -11.66
N ALA A 18 19.38 1.02 -12.25
CA ALA A 18 19.43 0.33 -13.53
C ALA A 18 20.57 -0.70 -13.56
N GLY A 19 20.48 -1.69 -14.44
CA GLY A 19 21.58 -2.60 -14.74
C GLY A 19 22.25 -2.23 -16.07
N PHE A 20 23.55 -2.47 -16.21
CA PHE A 20 24.23 -2.40 -17.50
C PHE A 20 25.37 -3.41 -17.63
N THR A 21 25.72 -3.77 -18.87
CA THR A 21 26.92 -4.56 -19.18
C THR A 21 27.94 -3.66 -19.87
N ALA A 22 29.21 -3.76 -19.46
CA ALA A 22 30.29 -3.02 -20.09
C ALA A 22 30.45 -3.43 -21.56
N GLY A 23 30.58 -2.47 -22.48
CA GLY A 23 30.73 -2.77 -23.90
C GLY A 23 30.45 -1.57 -24.79
N LYS A 24 30.17 -1.82 -26.07
CA LYS A 24 29.98 -0.75 -27.08
C LYS A 24 28.88 0.27 -26.76
N SER A 25 27.94 -0.08 -25.88
CA SER A 25 26.83 0.79 -25.50
C SER A 25 26.99 1.43 -24.13
N VAL A 26 27.95 0.97 -23.31
CA VAL A 26 28.32 1.59 -22.04
C VAL A 26 29.82 1.50 -21.83
N THR A 27 30.50 2.64 -21.91
CA THR A 27 31.95 2.78 -21.72
C THR A 27 32.28 3.72 -20.56
N SER A 28 33.54 3.74 -20.13
CA SER A 28 34.03 4.56 -19.02
C SER A 28 35.51 4.84 -19.20
N ASP A 29 35.98 6.03 -18.81
CA ASP A 29 37.41 6.33 -18.69
C ASP A 29 38.04 5.69 -17.45
N LEU A 30 37.20 5.12 -16.58
CA LEU A 30 37.60 4.44 -15.35
C LEU A 30 37.51 2.92 -15.53
N PRO A 31 38.37 2.15 -14.85
CA PRO A 31 38.23 0.70 -14.82
C PRO A 31 36.88 0.30 -14.20
N LEU A 32 36.01 -0.29 -15.02
CA LEU A 32 34.73 -0.88 -14.58
C LEU A 32 34.99 -2.15 -13.77
N LYS A 33 35.29 -1.97 -12.47
CA LYS A 33 35.61 -3.03 -11.52
C LYS A 33 35.05 -2.69 -10.14
N GLY A 34 34.70 -3.73 -9.39
CA GLY A 34 34.29 -3.61 -7.99
C GLY A 34 33.07 -2.73 -7.77
N LYS A 35 33.04 -2.09 -6.59
CA LYS A 35 32.08 -1.04 -6.22
C LYS A 35 32.78 0.32 -6.28
N ARG A 36 32.12 1.34 -6.83
CA ARG A 36 32.58 2.73 -6.78
C ARG A 36 31.41 3.68 -6.57
N GLU A 37 31.75 4.86 -6.06
CA GLU A 37 30.84 5.98 -5.84
C GLU A 37 31.50 7.26 -6.35
N PHE A 38 30.70 8.10 -6.98
CA PHE A 38 31.05 9.41 -7.51
C PHE A 38 30.02 10.40 -7.02
N LEU A 39 30.46 11.61 -6.65
CA LEU A 39 29.60 12.65 -6.09
C LEU A 39 29.55 13.85 -7.03
N ASN A 40 28.44 14.59 -6.99
CA ASN A 40 28.25 15.84 -7.73
C ASN A 40 28.55 15.70 -9.23
N CYS A 41 28.05 14.62 -9.83
CA CYS A 41 28.31 14.34 -11.24
C CYS A 41 27.38 15.17 -12.13
N THR A 42 27.82 15.51 -13.33
CA THR A 42 26.99 16.17 -14.34
C THR A 42 26.52 15.17 -15.38
N VAL A 43 25.30 15.32 -15.87
CA VAL A 43 24.73 14.47 -16.92
C VAL A 43 24.45 15.32 -18.15
N SER A 44 24.98 14.92 -19.31
CA SER A 44 24.77 15.60 -20.60
C SER A 44 24.27 14.64 -21.67
N LEU A 45 23.52 15.15 -22.64
CA LEU A 45 23.23 14.46 -23.89
C LEU A 45 24.11 15.02 -25.01
N GLU A 46 24.96 14.18 -25.58
CA GLU A 46 25.93 14.58 -26.59
C GLU A 46 25.64 13.96 -27.95
N ALA A 47 25.87 14.73 -29.01
CA ALA A 47 25.62 14.28 -30.38
C ALA A 47 26.72 13.31 -30.84
N GLN A 48 26.32 12.28 -31.58
CA GLN A 48 27.27 11.34 -32.17
C GLN A 48 27.81 11.84 -33.51
N PRO A 49 29.01 11.41 -33.95
CA PRO A 49 29.58 11.78 -35.25
C PRO A 49 28.65 11.47 -36.43
N ASN A 50 27.91 10.37 -36.34
CA ASN A 50 26.82 10.08 -37.27
C ASN A 50 25.53 10.77 -36.80
N LYS A 51 25.13 11.82 -37.52
CA LYS A 51 23.94 12.63 -37.22
C LYS A 51 22.61 11.87 -37.24
N ASN A 52 22.57 10.66 -37.82
CA ASN A 52 21.39 9.81 -37.83
C ASN A 52 21.24 8.97 -36.55
N LEU A 53 22.25 8.95 -35.67
CA LEU A 53 22.19 8.23 -34.40
C LEU A 53 21.66 9.14 -33.29
N LYS A 54 20.87 8.55 -32.38
CA LYS A 54 20.42 9.21 -31.15
C LYS A 54 21.64 9.66 -30.33
N PRO A 55 21.56 10.77 -29.56
CA PRO A 55 22.65 11.17 -28.68
C PRO A 55 22.99 10.08 -27.66
N HIS A 56 24.20 10.14 -27.10
CA HIS A 56 24.60 9.37 -25.93
C HIS A 56 24.46 10.23 -24.66
N ALA A 57 24.18 9.57 -23.53
CA ALA A 57 24.17 10.21 -22.22
C ALA A 57 25.55 10.04 -21.58
N VAL A 58 26.19 11.15 -21.23
CA VAL A 58 27.53 11.18 -20.65
C VAL A 58 27.46 11.69 -19.23
N VAL A 59 28.02 10.93 -18.30
CA VAL A 59 28.15 11.28 -16.88
C VAL A 59 29.60 11.66 -16.60
N ARG A 60 29.83 12.86 -16.07
CA ARG A 60 31.17 13.34 -15.71
C ARG A 60 31.31 13.65 -14.23
N ASP A 61 32.50 13.40 -13.68
CA ASP A 61 32.86 13.90 -12.34
C ASP A 61 33.11 15.42 -12.37
N PRO A 62 33.27 16.08 -11.20
CA PRO A 62 33.56 17.51 -11.14
C PRO A 62 34.83 17.94 -11.88
N GLU A 63 35.80 17.03 -12.05
CA GLU A 63 37.03 17.26 -12.80
C GLU A 63 36.87 17.09 -14.32
N GLY A 64 35.68 16.70 -14.78
CA GLY A 64 35.33 16.55 -16.20
C GLY A 64 35.68 15.18 -16.79
N LYS A 65 36.07 14.20 -15.97
CA LYS A 65 36.36 12.83 -16.41
C LYS A 65 35.08 12.06 -16.70
N VAL A 66 35.07 11.24 -17.75
CA VAL A 66 33.88 10.45 -18.11
C VAL A 66 33.75 9.24 -17.19
N ILE A 67 32.79 9.31 -16.28
CA ILE A 67 32.39 8.22 -15.38
C ILE A 67 31.67 7.13 -16.19
N LEU A 68 30.67 7.52 -16.98
CA LEU A 68 29.95 6.62 -17.89
C LEU A 68 29.59 7.36 -19.18
N ASP A 69 29.81 6.72 -20.32
CA ASP A 69 29.26 7.12 -21.62
C ASP A 69 28.27 6.02 -22.05
N VAL A 70 27.01 6.40 -22.16
CA VAL A 70 25.86 5.49 -22.31
C VAL A 70 25.15 5.79 -23.61
N GLY A 71 25.31 4.89 -24.59
CA GLY A 71 24.59 4.97 -25.85
C GLY A 71 23.11 4.59 -25.72
N ALA A 72 22.28 5.16 -26.59
CA ALA A 72 20.82 4.94 -26.62
C ALA A 72 20.34 3.48 -26.80
N ARG A 73 21.25 2.53 -27.06
CA ARG A 73 20.96 1.09 -27.10
C ARG A 73 20.91 0.44 -25.72
N SER A 74 21.45 1.09 -24.69
CA SER A 74 21.35 0.65 -23.30
C SER A 74 19.95 0.93 -22.79
N SER A 75 19.00 0.02 -23.06
CA SER A 75 17.57 0.23 -22.82
C SER A 75 17.19 0.42 -21.35
N SER A 76 18.04 -0.06 -20.43
CA SER A 76 17.86 0.08 -18.99
C SER A 76 18.44 1.37 -18.43
N LEU A 77 19.67 1.74 -18.79
CA LEU A 77 20.38 2.86 -18.18
C LEU A 77 20.21 4.18 -18.94
N TYR A 78 20.10 4.13 -20.27
CA TYR A 78 19.98 5.36 -21.07
C TYR A 78 18.73 6.18 -20.72
N PRO A 79 17.51 5.60 -20.58
CA PRO A 79 16.34 6.39 -20.21
C PRO A 79 16.51 7.13 -18.88
N GLU A 80 17.09 6.47 -17.88
CA GLU A 80 17.30 7.06 -16.56
C GLU A 80 18.25 8.26 -16.58
N LEU A 81 19.31 8.21 -17.39
CA LEU A 81 20.23 9.34 -17.56
C LEU A 81 19.68 10.42 -18.48
N LYS A 82 18.91 10.04 -19.51
CA LYS A 82 18.32 10.97 -20.46
C LYS A 82 17.36 11.94 -19.75
N ASP A 83 16.58 11.46 -18.80
CA ASP A 83 15.65 12.29 -18.01
C ASP A 83 16.38 13.30 -17.11
N LEU A 84 17.66 13.06 -16.82
CA LEU A 84 18.50 13.90 -15.97
C LEU A 84 19.46 14.79 -16.78
N ALA A 85 19.28 14.87 -18.09
CA ALA A 85 20.17 15.63 -18.96
C ALA A 85 20.13 17.13 -18.65
N GLY A 86 21.31 17.71 -18.41
CA GLY A 86 21.46 19.11 -17.99
C GLY A 86 21.51 19.30 -16.47
N GLU A 87 21.25 18.24 -15.70
CA GLU A 87 21.23 18.29 -14.24
C GLU A 87 22.57 17.87 -13.62
N THR A 88 22.78 18.32 -12.38
CA THR A 88 23.79 17.75 -11.49
C THR A 88 23.14 16.70 -10.60
N ILE A 89 23.69 15.50 -10.57
CA ILE A 89 23.25 14.41 -9.69
C ILE A 89 24.12 14.39 -8.42
N ALA A 90 23.49 14.15 -7.27
CA ALA A 90 24.18 14.10 -5.98
C ALA A 90 25.21 12.97 -5.94
N SER A 91 24.86 11.79 -6.45
CA SER A 91 25.82 10.70 -6.61
C SER A 91 25.48 9.71 -7.72
N LEU A 92 26.51 9.04 -8.22
CA LEU A 92 26.39 7.81 -9.01
C LEU A 92 27.21 6.72 -8.34
N GLN A 93 26.56 5.60 -8.03
CA GLN A 93 27.21 4.40 -7.54
C GLN A 93 27.05 3.28 -8.56
N TRP A 94 28.12 2.51 -8.76
CA TRP A 94 28.02 1.22 -9.44
C TRP A 94 28.59 0.11 -8.58
N LYS A 95 28.07 -1.09 -8.79
CA LYS A 95 28.58 -2.33 -8.19
C LYS A 95 28.53 -3.42 -9.24
N ARG A 96 29.66 -4.13 -9.39
CA ARG A 96 29.69 -5.35 -10.22
C ARG A 96 28.85 -6.44 -9.55
N GLU A 97 27.97 -7.04 -10.33
CA GLU A 97 27.11 -8.14 -9.95
C GLU A 97 27.30 -9.31 -10.92
N VAL A 98 26.88 -10.51 -10.50
CA VAL A 98 26.89 -11.72 -11.33
C VAL A 98 25.46 -12.01 -11.74
N GLY A 99 25.22 -12.13 -13.05
CA GLY A 99 23.91 -12.44 -13.62
C GLY A 99 23.53 -13.91 -13.46
N TYR A 100 22.28 -14.23 -13.82
CA TYR A 100 21.76 -15.60 -13.76
C TYR A 100 22.47 -16.58 -14.71
N SER A 101 23.05 -16.05 -15.79
CA SER A 101 23.86 -16.78 -16.78
C SER A 101 25.36 -16.74 -16.48
N ASP A 102 25.75 -16.36 -15.26
CA ASP A 102 27.13 -16.03 -14.85
C ASP A 102 27.78 -14.88 -15.64
N ASP A 103 27.03 -14.21 -16.51
CA ASP A 103 27.50 -13.03 -17.22
C ASP A 103 27.62 -11.85 -16.24
N PRO A 104 28.80 -11.21 -16.15
CA PRO A 104 28.99 -10.07 -15.26
C PRO A 104 28.23 -8.86 -15.78
N TYR A 105 27.49 -8.20 -14.88
CA TYR A 105 26.87 -6.91 -15.14
C TYR A 105 27.18 -5.94 -14.00
N PHE A 106 26.71 -4.70 -14.13
CA PHE A 106 26.81 -3.68 -13.10
C PHE A 106 25.41 -3.21 -12.73
N SER A 107 25.11 -3.21 -11.44
CA SER A 107 24.00 -2.41 -10.91
C SER A 107 24.48 -0.97 -10.74
N VAL A 108 23.69 -0.03 -11.21
CA VAL A 108 23.88 1.42 -11.03
C VAL A 108 22.78 1.96 -10.15
N THR A 109 23.16 2.83 -9.23
CA THR A 109 22.25 3.68 -8.48
C THR A 109 22.63 5.12 -8.74
N ILE A 110 21.67 5.93 -9.18
CA ILE A 110 21.80 7.37 -9.37
C ILE A 110 20.96 8.03 -8.28
N GLN A 111 21.58 8.91 -7.50
CA GLN A 111 20.89 9.78 -6.57
C GLN A 111 20.79 11.17 -7.20
N GLU A 112 19.57 11.61 -7.46
CA GLU A 112 19.27 12.95 -7.92
C GLU A 112 19.60 13.98 -6.84
N GLN A 113 19.95 15.19 -7.27
CA GLN A 113 20.12 16.30 -6.36
C GLN A 113 18.74 16.84 -6.02
N MET A 114 18.24 16.53 -4.83
CA MET A 114 16.99 17.13 -4.36
C MET A 114 17.20 18.62 -4.13
N SER A 115 16.25 19.42 -4.62
CA SER A 115 16.16 20.86 -4.45
C SER A 115 16.21 21.23 -2.97
N SER A 116 17.42 21.38 -2.41
CA SER A 116 17.64 21.83 -1.04
C SER A 116 17.46 23.35 -0.92
N ALA A 117 16.73 23.97 -1.86
CA ALA A 117 16.71 25.40 -2.08
C ALA A 117 15.95 26.11 -0.95
N ASN A 118 16.56 26.23 0.23
CA ASN A 118 16.10 27.01 1.38
C ASN A 118 14.58 27.00 1.58
N HIS A 119 13.92 25.87 1.29
CA HIS A 119 12.48 25.77 1.45
C HIS A 119 12.28 25.57 2.94
N LEU A 120 11.92 26.67 3.61
CA LEU A 120 11.60 26.63 5.03
C LEU A 120 10.54 25.56 5.22
N LYS A 121 10.83 24.59 6.09
CA LYS A 121 9.84 23.60 6.52
C LYS A 121 8.85 24.34 7.39
N THR A 122 7.71 24.67 6.81
CA THR A 122 6.66 25.48 7.46
C THR A 122 5.51 24.61 7.95
N ILE A 123 5.41 23.37 7.47
CA ILE A 123 4.38 22.41 7.85
C ILE A 123 5.04 21.28 8.66
N PRO A 124 4.81 21.18 9.98
CA PRO A 124 5.47 20.18 10.81
C PRO A 124 5.20 18.73 10.38
N GLN A 125 3.95 18.43 10.00
CA GLN A 125 3.54 17.09 9.62
C GLN A 125 2.52 17.17 8.48
N VAL A 126 2.69 16.33 7.48
CA VAL A 126 1.71 16.08 6.41
C VAL A 126 1.32 14.61 6.44
N PHE A 127 0.01 14.33 6.37
CA PHE A 127 -0.54 13.00 6.20
C PHE A 127 -1.18 12.92 4.83
N LEU A 128 -0.91 11.86 4.08
CA LEU A 128 -1.43 11.67 2.74
C LEU A 128 -1.97 10.25 2.52
N ASP A 129 -2.85 10.14 1.53
CA ASP A 129 -3.45 8.89 1.07
C ASP A 129 -3.89 9.04 -0.40
N THR A 130 -3.90 7.93 -1.14
CA THR A 130 -4.28 7.85 -2.55
C THR A 130 -5.33 6.77 -2.81
N GLU A 131 -6.30 7.11 -3.66
CA GLU A 131 -7.17 6.11 -4.30
C GLU A 131 -6.79 5.97 -5.77
N THR A 132 -6.76 4.75 -6.28
CA THR A 132 -6.17 4.42 -7.59
C THR A 132 -7.08 3.51 -8.40
N THR A 133 -6.82 3.37 -9.70
CA THR A 133 -7.56 2.43 -10.57
C THR A 133 -7.24 0.96 -10.28
N GLY A 134 -6.18 0.70 -9.51
CA GLY A 134 -5.70 -0.64 -9.16
C GLY A 134 -4.44 -0.58 -8.32
N LEU A 135 -3.69 -1.67 -8.24
CA LEU A 135 -2.59 -1.81 -7.27
C LEU A 135 -1.19 -1.74 -7.90
N ASN A 136 -1.07 -1.48 -9.21
CA ASN A 136 0.19 -1.50 -9.94
C ASN A 136 0.59 -0.09 -10.39
N PRO A 137 1.59 0.57 -9.77
CA PRO A 137 1.94 1.95 -10.11
C PRO A 137 2.53 2.13 -11.53
N TYR A 138 2.80 1.04 -12.26
CA TYR A 138 3.21 1.09 -13.67
C TYR A 138 2.05 1.09 -14.66
N GLU A 139 0.88 0.59 -14.26
CA GLU A 139 -0.27 0.35 -15.14
C GLU A 139 -1.51 1.12 -14.70
N ASP A 140 -1.63 1.36 -13.39
CA ASP A 140 -2.75 2.03 -12.75
C ASP A 140 -2.49 3.52 -12.54
N GLU A 141 -3.57 4.29 -12.48
CA GLU A 141 -3.54 5.74 -12.35
C GLU A 141 -4.21 6.16 -11.04
N ILE A 142 -3.78 7.30 -10.50
CA ILE A 142 -4.37 7.89 -9.29
C ILE A 142 -5.71 8.55 -9.64
N LEU A 143 -6.73 8.27 -8.84
CA LEU A 143 -8.09 8.81 -8.94
C LEU A 143 -8.40 9.88 -7.89
N GLN A 144 -7.78 9.82 -6.71
CA GLN A 144 -7.95 10.79 -5.64
C GLN A 144 -6.66 10.90 -4.83
N VAL A 145 -6.34 12.12 -4.39
CA VAL A 145 -5.27 12.37 -3.42
C VAL A 145 -5.83 13.22 -2.29
N GLY A 146 -5.58 12.81 -1.06
CA GLY A 146 -5.78 13.61 0.15
C GLY A 146 -4.44 14.00 0.77
N MET A 147 -4.32 15.22 1.28
CA MET A 147 -3.23 15.67 2.13
C MET A 147 -3.76 16.58 3.23
N ILE A 148 -3.40 16.31 4.48
CA ILE A 148 -3.78 17.12 5.66
C ILE A 148 -2.54 17.46 6.50
N ASP A 149 -2.64 18.50 7.32
CA ASP A 149 -1.62 18.79 8.33
C ASP A 149 -1.83 18.00 9.64
N GLY A 150 -0.91 18.17 10.61
CA GLY A 150 -0.98 17.53 11.94
C GLY A 150 -2.15 17.96 12.83
N ASP A 151 -2.85 19.04 12.46
CA ASP A 151 -4.08 19.52 13.10
C ASP A 151 -5.35 19.06 12.37
N GLY A 152 -5.20 18.26 11.30
CA GLY A 152 -6.28 17.75 10.48
C GLY A 152 -6.91 18.78 9.54
N ASN A 153 -6.25 19.92 9.31
CA ASN A 153 -6.68 20.87 8.29
C ASN A 153 -6.33 20.32 6.90
N VAL A 154 -7.23 20.53 5.93
CA VAL A 154 -7.03 20.05 4.57
C VAL A 154 -6.04 20.95 3.85
N LEU A 155 -4.92 20.38 3.41
CA LEU A 155 -3.93 21.04 2.56
C LEU A 155 -4.26 20.80 1.07
N PHE A 156 -4.68 19.58 0.75
CA PHE A 156 -5.05 19.16 -0.60
C PHE A 156 -6.12 18.06 -0.55
N SER A 157 -7.12 18.12 -1.44
CA SER A 157 -8.12 17.06 -1.59
C SER A 157 -8.79 17.17 -2.95
N ARG A 158 -8.34 16.36 -3.93
CA ARG A 158 -8.88 16.39 -5.30
C ARG A 158 -9.05 14.99 -5.88
N LYS A 159 -9.98 14.89 -6.83
CA LYS A 159 -10.15 13.74 -7.71
C LYS A 159 -9.64 14.06 -9.10
N PHE A 160 -9.20 13.02 -9.81
CA PHE A 160 -8.56 13.13 -11.10
C PHE A 160 -9.17 12.18 -12.10
N LYS A 161 -9.21 12.62 -13.36
CA LYS A 161 -9.61 11.77 -14.48
C LYS A 161 -8.40 10.97 -14.96
N PRO A 162 -8.44 9.63 -14.93
CA PRO A 162 -7.36 8.80 -15.48
C PRO A 162 -7.29 9.01 -17.00
N GLN A 163 -6.07 9.02 -17.55
CA GLN A 163 -5.82 9.29 -18.96
C GLN A 163 -5.80 8.00 -19.81
N HIS A 164 -5.34 6.88 -19.23
CA HIS A 164 -5.06 5.63 -19.95
C HIS A 164 -6.01 4.49 -19.56
N VAL A 165 -6.29 4.35 -18.26
CA VAL A 165 -7.12 3.30 -17.69
C VAL A 165 -8.59 3.65 -17.84
N LYS A 166 -9.28 2.84 -18.63
CA LYS A 166 -10.69 3.07 -18.96
C LYS A 166 -11.67 2.41 -18.00
N ALA A 167 -11.25 1.49 -17.14
CA ALA A 167 -12.12 0.77 -16.19
C ALA A 167 -11.34 0.22 -14.99
N TRP A 168 -11.95 0.24 -13.81
CA TRP A 168 -11.34 -0.18 -12.55
C TRP A 168 -12.37 -0.82 -11.61
N SER A 169 -13.08 -1.85 -12.09
CA SER A 169 -14.22 -2.42 -11.36
C SER A 169 -13.85 -3.01 -9.99
N GLU A 170 -12.64 -3.53 -9.84
CA GLU A 170 -12.16 -4.08 -8.57
C GLU A 170 -11.87 -2.99 -7.55
N ALA A 171 -11.12 -1.96 -7.93
CA ALA A 171 -10.84 -0.80 -7.08
C ALA A 171 -12.13 -0.03 -6.78
N GLN A 172 -12.99 0.20 -7.77
CA GLN A 172 -14.28 0.87 -7.61
C GLN A 172 -15.17 0.17 -6.57
N ARG A 173 -15.10 -1.15 -6.42
CA ARG A 173 -15.87 -1.88 -5.39
C ARG A 173 -15.45 -1.48 -3.96
N ILE A 174 -14.21 -1.04 -3.80
CA ILE A 174 -13.58 -0.68 -2.53
C ILE A 174 -13.86 0.80 -2.23
N HIS A 175 -13.32 1.71 -3.05
CA HIS A 175 -13.36 3.16 -2.84
C HIS A 175 -14.59 3.86 -3.43
N ARG A 176 -15.39 3.15 -4.23
CA ARG A 176 -16.68 3.63 -4.79
C ARG A 176 -16.57 4.84 -5.72
N ILE A 177 -15.37 5.25 -6.13
CA ILE A 177 -15.17 6.28 -7.15
C ILE A 177 -15.49 5.66 -8.50
N THR A 178 -16.57 6.13 -9.11
CA THR A 178 -17.02 5.70 -10.43
C THR A 178 -16.38 6.55 -11.51
N LYS A 179 -16.45 6.08 -12.76
CA LYS A 179 -16.05 6.90 -13.94
C LYS A 179 -16.79 8.23 -14.01
N HIS A 180 -18.06 8.25 -13.59
CA HIS A 180 -18.88 9.45 -13.61
C HIS A 180 -18.36 10.49 -12.61
N ASP A 181 -17.91 10.06 -11.43
CA ASP A 181 -17.40 10.95 -10.38
C ASP A 181 -16.14 11.72 -10.81
N VAL A 182 -15.39 11.18 -11.77
CA VAL A 182 -14.14 11.77 -12.27
C VAL A 182 -14.22 12.24 -13.72
N ALA A 183 -15.39 12.10 -14.39
CA ALA A 183 -15.52 12.35 -15.82
C ALA A 183 -15.17 13.79 -16.24
N ASN A 184 -15.47 14.75 -15.34
CA ASN A 184 -15.26 16.18 -15.50
C ASN A 184 -14.05 16.71 -14.69
N CYS A 185 -13.31 15.83 -14.01
CA CYS A 185 -12.09 16.22 -13.31
C CYS A 185 -10.96 16.47 -14.32
N GLY A 186 -10.02 17.33 -13.93
CA GLY A 186 -8.75 17.49 -14.63
C GLY A 186 -7.84 16.26 -14.46
N PRO A 187 -6.83 16.12 -15.31
CA PRO A 187 -5.78 15.13 -15.14
C PRO A 187 -4.87 15.49 -13.95
N ILE A 188 -4.14 14.51 -13.40
CA ILE A 188 -3.34 14.71 -12.17
C ILE A 188 -2.13 15.64 -12.41
N GLU A 189 -1.64 15.67 -13.64
CA GLU A 189 -0.52 16.48 -14.11
C GLU A 189 -0.71 17.97 -13.78
N ASP A 190 -1.97 18.45 -13.79
CA ASP A 190 -2.31 19.85 -13.49
C ASP A 190 -2.07 20.22 -12.01
N SER A 191 -1.91 19.23 -11.12
CA SER A 191 -1.75 19.43 -9.67
C SER A 191 -0.37 19.05 -9.14
N LEU A 192 0.57 18.60 -9.98
CA LEU A 192 1.89 18.13 -9.53
C LEU A 192 2.68 19.23 -8.81
N ALA A 193 2.70 20.45 -9.34
CA ALA A 193 3.45 21.56 -8.74
C ALA A 193 2.93 21.94 -7.34
N GLU A 194 1.61 21.95 -7.16
CA GLU A 194 0.96 22.24 -5.88
C GLU A 194 1.24 21.13 -4.85
N MET A 195 1.12 19.87 -5.26
CA MET A 195 1.44 18.73 -4.39
C MET A 195 2.92 18.72 -4.01
N GLN A 196 3.83 18.98 -4.96
CA GLN A 196 5.26 19.05 -4.67
C GLN A 196 5.58 20.18 -3.68
N GLN A 197 4.95 21.34 -3.81
CA GLN A 197 5.13 22.44 -2.86
C GLN A 197 4.71 22.07 -1.43
N ILE A 198 3.64 21.30 -1.28
CA ILE A 198 3.20 20.78 0.03
C ILE A 198 4.26 19.81 0.59
N LEU A 199 4.74 18.86 -0.23
CA LEU A 199 5.77 17.90 0.18
C LEU A 199 7.09 18.62 0.54
N ASP A 200 7.48 19.64 -0.20
CA ASP A 200 8.69 20.43 0.05
C ASP A 200 8.59 21.25 1.34
N SER A 201 7.39 21.70 1.70
CA SER A 201 7.11 22.45 2.93
C SER A 201 7.00 21.58 4.18
N ALA A 202 6.85 20.26 4.01
CA ALA A 202 6.65 19.30 5.08
C ALA A 202 7.99 18.89 5.75
N GLU A 203 8.05 19.00 7.08
CA GLU A 203 9.15 18.44 7.88
C GLU A 203 9.06 16.91 7.97
N ALA A 204 7.86 16.37 8.22
CA ALA A 204 7.59 14.93 8.21
C ALA A 204 6.35 14.60 7.36
N ILE A 205 6.40 13.48 6.63
CA ILE A 205 5.36 13.00 5.71
C ILE A 205 4.97 11.58 6.12
N TYR A 206 3.68 11.37 6.34
CA TYR A 206 3.12 10.11 6.81
C TYR A 206 2.08 9.59 5.81
N ALA A 207 2.12 8.29 5.59
CA ALA A 207 1.05 7.53 4.94
C ALA A 207 0.84 6.22 5.69
N PHE A 208 -0.29 5.56 5.47
CA PHE A 208 -0.56 4.24 6.03
C PHE A 208 -0.32 3.18 4.97
N ASN A 209 0.60 2.24 5.20
CA ASN A 209 1.12 1.37 4.14
C ASN A 209 1.85 2.20 3.05
N ALA A 210 2.71 3.12 3.51
CA ALA A 210 3.36 4.15 2.72
C ALA A 210 4.00 3.72 1.38
N PRO A 211 4.61 2.51 1.26
CA PRO A 211 5.14 2.06 -0.03
C PRO A 211 4.11 2.09 -1.16
N PHE A 212 2.82 1.88 -0.85
CA PHE A 212 1.74 2.00 -1.82
C PHE A 212 1.68 3.41 -2.41
N ASP A 213 1.40 4.40 -1.55
CA ASP A 213 1.22 5.80 -1.96
C ASP A 213 2.50 6.38 -2.57
N PHE A 214 3.64 6.22 -1.89
CA PHE A 214 4.93 6.72 -2.38
C PHE A 214 5.34 6.06 -3.70
N GLY A 215 4.96 4.79 -3.89
CA GLY A 215 5.10 4.08 -5.17
C GLY A 215 4.37 4.79 -6.31
N PHE A 216 3.10 5.14 -6.12
CA PHE A 216 2.32 5.87 -7.12
C PHE A 216 2.81 7.32 -7.31
N LEU A 217 3.05 8.04 -6.22
CA LEU A 217 3.49 9.44 -6.25
C LEU A 217 4.85 9.60 -6.95
N GLY A 218 5.79 8.68 -6.72
CA GLY A 218 7.08 8.70 -7.40
C GLY A 218 7.00 8.40 -8.90
N MET A 219 6.03 7.60 -9.34
CA MET A 219 5.82 7.31 -10.76
C MET A 219 5.28 8.52 -11.54
N ILE A 220 4.55 9.41 -10.87
CA ILE A 220 4.06 10.67 -11.47
C ILE A 220 5.04 11.85 -11.28
N GLY A 221 6.24 11.59 -10.75
CA GLY A 221 7.32 12.58 -10.64
C GLY A 221 7.34 13.43 -9.37
N LEU A 222 6.50 13.11 -8.38
CA LEU A 222 6.63 13.72 -7.05
C LEU A 222 7.81 13.10 -6.29
N HIS A 223 8.38 13.86 -5.36
CA HIS A 223 9.51 13.38 -4.56
C HIS A 223 9.56 13.99 -3.16
N ALA A 224 10.23 13.29 -2.25
CA ALA A 224 10.53 13.73 -0.90
C ALA A 224 11.78 13.02 -0.35
N GLU A 225 12.44 13.62 0.63
CA GLU A 225 13.61 13.04 1.28
C GLU A 225 13.22 11.84 2.15
N GLU A 226 13.84 10.67 1.92
CA GLU A 226 13.47 9.39 2.58
C GLU A 226 13.37 9.50 4.11
N HIS A 227 14.31 10.21 4.75
CA HIS A 227 14.36 10.35 6.20
C HIS A 227 13.18 11.12 6.81
N ARG A 228 12.44 11.89 6.00
CA ARG A 228 11.25 12.63 6.40
C ARG A 228 9.96 11.81 6.23
N THR A 229 10.05 10.61 5.66
CA THR A 229 8.89 9.81 5.29
C THR A 229 8.68 8.64 6.24
N HIS A 230 7.42 8.35 6.56
CA HIS A 230 7.07 7.42 7.61
C HIS A 230 5.86 6.55 7.23
N ASP A 231 5.97 5.25 7.53
CA ASP A 231 4.88 4.28 7.39
C ASP A 231 4.18 4.07 8.73
N THR A 232 3.04 4.75 8.88
CA THR A 232 2.21 4.69 10.10
C THR A 232 1.75 3.27 10.41
N MET A 233 1.51 2.44 9.38
CA MET A 233 1.10 1.04 9.56
C MET A 233 2.20 0.25 10.28
N ARG A 234 3.44 0.36 9.79
CA ARG A 234 4.58 -0.35 10.37
C ARG A 234 4.90 0.15 11.76
N LEU A 235 4.86 1.47 11.97
CA LEU A 235 5.09 2.06 13.29
C LEU A 235 4.08 1.55 14.32
N TYR A 236 2.78 1.58 13.98
CA TYR A 236 1.72 1.12 14.87
C TYR A 236 1.77 -0.40 15.10
N ALA A 237 1.86 -1.19 14.02
CA ALA A 237 1.87 -2.65 14.11
C ALA A 237 3.06 -3.16 14.93
N LYS A 238 4.24 -2.56 14.76
CA LYS A 238 5.42 -2.90 15.55
C LYS A 238 5.22 -2.55 17.02
N LYS A 239 4.74 -1.33 17.32
CA LYS A 239 4.62 -0.82 18.68
C LYS A 239 3.57 -1.56 19.51
N PHE A 240 2.40 -1.85 18.93
CA PHE A 240 1.25 -2.36 19.69
C PHE A 240 0.97 -3.85 19.47
N HIS A 241 1.47 -4.44 18.38
CA HIS A 241 1.15 -5.82 18.00
C HIS A 241 2.38 -6.71 17.75
N ASN A 242 3.60 -6.15 17.80
CA ASN A 242 4.85 -6.83 17.44
C ASN A 242 4.79 -7.53 16.06
N ARG A 243 4.17 -6.86 15.08
CA ARG A 243 3.98 -7.34 13.70
C ARG A 243 4.36 -6.26 12.69
N GLN A 244 4.43 -6.62 11.41
CA GLN A 244 4.74 -5.67 10.32
C GLN A 244 3.50 -5.09 9.63
N TYR A 245 2.31 -5.62 9.93
CA TYR A 245 1.08 -5.27 9.23
C TYR A 245 -0.11 -5.20 10.19
N ILE A 246 -0.99 -4.23 9.95
CA ILE A 246 -2.32 -4.12 10.55
C ILE A 246 -3.22 -3.31 9.60
N LYS A 247 -4.52 -3.58 9.61
CA LYS A 247 -5.49 -2.78 8.83
C LYS A 247 -5.70 -1.41 9.47
N LEU A 248 -5.79 -0.36 8.66
CA LEU A 248 -6.05 1.01 9.14
C LEU A 248 -7.33 1.09 9.96
N THR A 249 -8.42 0.44 9.52
CA THR A 249 -9.69 0.41 10.26
C THR A 249 -9.55 -0.18 11.67
N VAL A 250 -8.70 -1.20 11.84
CA VAL A 250 -8.43 -1.82 13.15
C VAL A 250 -7.60 -0.88 14.01
N ALA A 251 -6.49 -0.35 13.47
CA ALA A 251 -5.63 0.58 14.21
C ALA A 251 -6.38 1.87 14.61
N ALA A 252 -7.21 2.42 13.73
CA ALA A 252 -8.04 3.58 13.99
C ALA A 252 -9.08 3.30 15.09
N GLN A 253 -9.77 2.16 15.02
CA GLN A 253 -10.73 1.75 16.05
C GLN A 253 -10.05 1.57 17.42
N GLU A 254 -8.90 0.91 17.46
CA GLU A 254 -8.12 0.76 18.69
C GLU A 254 -7.66 2.13 19.22
N SER A 255 -7.39 3.09 18.33
CA SER A 255 -7.10 4.49 18.63
C SER A 255 -8.33 5.32 19.03
N GLY A 256 -9.52 4.72 19.07
CA GLY A 256 -10.77 5.39 19.43
C GLY A 256 -11.38 6.25 18.31
N TYR A 257 -10.93 6.08 17.07
CA TYR A 257 -11.42 6.80 15.90
C TYR A 257 -12.24 5.88 14.97
N TYR A 258 -13.46 6.30 14.67
CA TYR A 258 -14.37 5.60 13.77
C TYR A 258 -14.68 6.48 12.57
N TYR A 259 -14.59 5.91 11.38
CA TYR A 259 -14.74 6.64 10.14
C TYR A 259 -15.23 5.70 9.03
N LYS A 260 -15.57 6.28 7.88
CA LYS A 260 -15.89 5.53 6.67
C LYS A 260 -14.61 5.36 5.84
N PRO A 261 -14.08 4.14 5.68
CA PRO A 261 -12.85 3.91 4.93
C PRO A 261 -13.06 4.00 3.42
N HIS A 262 -11.94 4.02 2.70
CA HIS A 262 -11.83 4.06 1.24
C HIS A 262 -12.31 5.39 0.65
N ASP A 263 -11.82 6.47 1.28
CA ASP A 263 -11.83 7.83 0.77
C ASP A 263 -10.53 8.48 1.25
N ALA A 264 -9.73 8.99 0.31
CA ALA A 264 -8.38 9.45 0.62
C ALA A 264 -8.32 10.47 1.76
N LEU A 265 -9.27 11.41 1.83
CA LEU A 265 -9.29 12.40 2.89
C LEU A 265 -9.67 11.79 4.25
N ALA A 266 -10.66 10.89 4.26
CA ALA A 266 -11.06 10.17 5.46
C ALA A 266 -9.94 9.25 5.99
N ASP A 267 -9.22 8.57 5.09
CA ASP A 267 -8.08 7.71 5.42
C ASP A 267 -6.85 8.52 5.87
N CYS A 268 -6.62 9.73 5.34
CA CYS A 268 -5.64 10.69 5.90
C CYS A 268 -5.93 10.99 7.38
N LEU A 269 -7.17 11.33 7.70
CA LEU A 269 -7.58 11.66 9.07
C LEU A 269 -7.50 10.45 10.00
N ALA A 270 -7.82 9.25 9.51
CA ALA A 270 -7.63 8.03 10.27
C ALA A 270 -6.14 7.77 10.54
N THR A 271 -5.28 7.97 9.54
CA THR A 271 -3.83 7.83 9.65
C THR A 271 -3.25 8.80 10.68
N LEU A 272 -3.68 10.07 10.66
CA LEU A 272 -3.33 11.07 11.68
C LEU A 272 -3.68 10.57 13.09
N GLN A 273 -4.90 10.05 13.30
CA GLN A 273 -5.31 9.58 14.63
C GLN A 273 -4.49 8.38 15.11
N VAL A 274 -4.15 7.47 14.20
CA VAL A 274 -3.28 6.33 14.49
C VAL A 274 -1.86 6.80 14.82
N GLN A 275 -1.30 7.73 14.06
CA GLN A 275 0.03 8.27 14.30
C GLN A 275 0.10 9.03 15.62
N ARG A 276 -0.92 9.82 15.97
CA ARG A 276 -1.01 10.47 17.29
C ARG A 276 -0.93 9.45 18.43
N ARG A 277 -1.58 8.30 18.30
CA ARG A 277 -1.46 7.20 19.26
C ARG A 277 -0.06 6.58 19.27
N VAL A 278 0.58 6.42 18.12
CA VAL A 278 2.00 6.02 18.05
C VAL A 278 2.86 7.01 18.83
N ASP A 279 2.60 8.31 18.72
CA ASP A 279 3.37 9.36 19.39
C ASP A 279 3.01 9.55 20.88
N GLY A 280 2.00 8.82 21.39
CA GLY A 280 1.53 8.94 22.77
C GLY A 280 0.70 10.19 23.04
N LEU A 281 0.18 10.82 22.00
CA LEU A 281 -0.67 12.00 22.06
C LEU A 281 -2.15 11.60 22.18
N GLU A 282 -2.95 12.45 22.84
CA GLU A 282 -4.40 12.27 22.86
C GLU A 282 -5.01 12.38 21.46
N SER A 283 -6.14 11.68 21.26
CA SER A 283 -6.90 11.73 20.00
C SER A 283 -7.33 13.16 19.68
N LEU A 284 -7.16 13.57 18.43
CA LEU A 284 -7.52 14.92 18.01
C LEU A 284 -9.04 15.04 17.88
N ARG A 285 -9.63 16.08 18.49
CA ARG A 285 -11.03 16.45 18.21
C ARG A 285 -11.08 17.28 16.93
N LEU A 286 -11.42 16.63 15.82
CA LEU A 286 -11.53 17.29 14.52
C LEU A 286 -12.67 18.31 14.54
N LYS A 287 -12.39 19.53 14.05
CA LYS A 287 -13.34 20.65 14.04
C LYS A 287 -14.52 20.43 13.08
N HIS A 288 -14.39 19.50 12.14
CA HIS A 288 -15.47 19.05 11.25
C HIS A 288 -15.61 17.54 11.35
N PRO A 289 -16.71 17.02 11.92
CA PRO A 289 -16.97 15.60 11.88
C PRO A 289 -17.28 15.20 10.43
N ILE A 290 -16.41 14.41 9.80
CA ILE A 290 -16.80 13.63 8.62
C ILE A 290 -17.78 12.59 9.14
N SER A 291 -19.07 12.91 9.06
CA SER A 291 -20.16 12.20 9.69
C SER A 291 -20.06 10.68 9.49
N PRO A 292 -19.79 9.88 10.54
CA PRO A 292 -20.34 8.55 10.61
C PRO A 292 -21.71 8.74 11.27
N THR A 293 -22.78 8.44 10.54
CA THR A 293 -24.08 8.21 11.16
C THR A 293 -23.98 7.01 12.11
N MET A 294 -23.50 7.27 13.32
CA MET A 294 -23.75 6.62 14.61
C MET A 294 -22.85 7.27 15.67
N GLN A 295 -23.15 8.53 16.01
CA GLN A 295 -23.04 8.94 17.41
C GLN A 295 -24.24 8.36 18.17
N HIS A 296 -24.20 7.07 18.48
CA HIS A 296 -25.08 6.50 19.50
C HIS A 296 -24.27 6.05 20.71
N SER A 297 -24.43 6.85 21.78
CA SER A 297 -24.36 6.51 23.19
C SER A 297 -23.08 5.89 23.75
N LYS A 298 -22.06 6.72 23.99
CA LYS A 298 -21.18 6.53 25.16
C LYS A 298 -21.73 7.20 26.44
N ALA A 299 -22.74 8.07 26.33
CA ALA A 299 -23.34 8.78 27.46
C ALA A 299 -24.54 8.06 28.11
N THR A 300 -25.23 7.14 27.41
CA THR A 300 -26.43 6.47 27.94
C THR A 300 -26.13 5.13 28.64
N LEU A 301 -25.01 4.48 28.32
CA LEU A 301 -24.66 3.18 28.90
C LEU A 301 -24.10 3.26 30.33
N VAL A 302 -23.52 4.41 30.72
CA VAL A 302 -22.97 4.59 32.08
C VAL A 302 -24.07 4.90 33.10
N ALA A 303 -25.13 5.62 32.70
CA ALA A 303 -26.24 5.96 33.60
C ALA A 303 -27.22 4.78 33.82
N GLY A 304 -27.33 3.86 32.85
CA GLY A 304 -28.16 2.65 32.98
C GLY A 304 -27.53 1.56 33.84
N ALA A 305 -26.19 1.45 33.86
CA ALA A 305 -25.47 0.46 34.67
C ALA A 305 -25.56 0.76 36.17
N MET A 306 -25.53 2.04 36.57
CA MET A 306 -25.57 2.43 37.99
C MET A 306 -26.96 2.29 38.64
N LYS A 307 -28.04 2.16 37.85
CA LYS A 307 -29.39 1.85 38.38
C LYS A 307 -29.73 0.35 38.40
N ALA A 308 -28.93 -0.48 37.73
CA ALA A 308 -29.13 -1.93 37.69
C ALA A 308 -28.38 -2.67 38.81
N GLU A 309 -27.30 -2.10 39.35
CA GLU A 309 -26.53 -2.70 40.46
C GLU A 309 -27.25 -2.63 41.82
N GLU A 310 -28.21 -1.72 42.00
CA GLU A 310 -28.97 -1.59 43.25
C GLU A 310 -30.18 -2.55 43.34
N ALA A 311 -30.53 -3.23 42.24
CA ALA A 311 -31.73 -4.09 42.16
C ALA A 311 -31.47 -5.60 42.02
N ILE A 312 -30.21 -6.06 41.97
CA ILE A 312 -29.88 -7.49 41.83
C ILE A 312 -28.89 -7.93 42.93
N GLY A 313 -29.21 -7.57 44.17
CA GLY A 313 -28.70 -8.24 45.35
C GLY A 313 -29.64 -9.38 45.74
N ASN A 314 -29.54 -10.53 45.05
CA ASN A 314 -29.87 -11.89 45.52
C ASN A 314 -30.22 -12.82 44.35
N SER A 315 -29.26 -13.64 43.91
CA SER A 315 -29.48 -15.02 43.44
C SER A 315 -28.16 -15.57 42.89
N ALA A 316 -27.68 -16.65 43.50
CA ALA A 316 -26.43 -17.33 43.18
C ALA A 316 -26.44 -18.11 41.84
N HIS A 317 -27.29 -17.75 40.86
CA HIS A 317 -27.49 -18.54 39.64
C HIS A 317 -27.01 -17.86 38.34
N LEU A 318 -26.46 -16.64 38.40
CA LEU A 318 -26.02 -15.86 37.23
C LEU A 318 -24.55 -16.04 36.82
N SER A 319 -23.74 -16.79 37.59
CA SER A 319 -22.31 -17.00 37.28
C SER A 319 -22.06 -17.96 36.11
N GLY A 320 -23.02 -18.83 35.79
CA GLY A 320 -22.91 -19.79 34.68
C GLY A 320 -23.17 -19.17 33.30
N LEU A 321 -24.14 -18.27 33.21
CA LEU A 321 -24.57 -17.65 31.95
C LEU A 321 -23.55 -16.64 31.41
N GLN A 322 -22.90 -15.87 32.29
CA GLN A 322 -21.80 -14.97 31.90
C GLN A 322 -20.56 -15.74 31.44
N LYS A 323 -20.22 -16.88 32.07
CA LYS A 323 -19.13 -17.75 31.59
C LYS A 323 -19.43 -18.40 30.26
N TYR A 324 -20.68 -18.80 30.02
CA TYR A 324 -21.11 -19.40 28.74
C TYR A 324 -21.14 -18.37 27.60
N MET A 325 -21.59 -17.14 27.89
CA MET A 325 -21.63 -16.03 26.93
C MET A 325 -20.24 -15.50 26.58
N PHE A 326 -19.29 -15.49 27.53
CA PHE A 326 -17.90 -15.11 27.29
C PHE A 326 -17.14 -16.16 26.46
N GLN A 327 -17.46 -17.44 26.62
CA GLN A 327 -16.92 -18.54 25.81
C GLN A 327 -17.42 -18.54 24.35
N LEU A 328 -18.59 -17.95 24.08
CA LEU A 328 -19.15 -17.83 22.72
C LEU A 328 -18.47 -16.74 21.87
N HIS A 329 -17.85 -15.73 22.48
CA HIS A 329 -17.24 -14.59 21.77
C HIS A 329 -15.81 -14.84 21.23
N LYS A 330 -15.19 -15.99 21.54
CA LYS A 330 -13.79 -16.30 21.12
C LYS A 330 -13.65 -17.26 19.93
N GLY A 331 -14.70 -17.59 19.18
CA GLY A 331 -14.61 -18.59 18.08
C GLY A 331 -15.61 -18.41 16.93
N ALA A 332 -15.88 -17.17 16.53
CA ALA A 332 -17.10 -16.82 15.81
C ALA A 332 -17.23 -17.18 14.29
N PRO A 333 -16.20 -17.57 13.51
CA PRO A 333 -16.45 -18.01 12.13
C PRO A 333 -16.68 -19.54 11.99
N HIS A 334 -16.16 -20.38 12.88
CA HIS A 334 -16.23 -21.85 12.71
C HIS A 334 -17.49 -22.51 13.27
N ARG A 335 -18.10 -21.94 14.32
CA ARG A 335 -19.31 -22.52 14.95
C ARG A 335 -20.60 -22.22 14.20
N ALA A 336 -20.74 -21.02 13.64
CA ALA A 336 -21.86 -20.69 12.75
C ALA A 336 -21.85 -21.55 11.48
N LEU A 337 -20.65 -21.86 10.97
CA LEU A 337 -20.46 -22.71 9.80
C LEU A 337 -20.79 -24.18 10.10
N ALA A 338 -20.36 -24.71 11.26
CA ALA A 338 -20.69 -26.07 11.67
C ALA A 338 -22.20 -26.29 11.86
N VAL A 339 -22.92 -25.29 12.38
CA VAL A 339 -24.40 -25.33 12.49
C VAL A 339 -25.04 -25.38 11.10
N TRP A 340 -24.55 -24.58 10.14
CA TRP A 340 -25.03 -24.63 8.75
C TRP A 340 -24.76 -25.98 8.07
N THR A 341 -23.60 -26.60 8.29
CA THR A 341 -23.27 -27.92 7.74
C THR A 341 -24.15 -29.01 8.32
N LEU A 342 -24.45 -28.95 9.63
CA LEU A 342 -25.35 -29.89 10.30
C LEU A 342 -26.79 -29.76 9.75
N CYS A 343 -27.28 -28.53 9.59
CA CYS A 343 -28.61 -28.27 9.01
C CYS A 343 -28.73 -28.82 7.59
N LEU A 344 -27.73 -28.59 6.72
CA LEU A 344 -27.74 -29.10 5.35
C LEU A 344 -27.65 -30.63 5.28
N GLY A 345 -26.89 -31.26 6.18
CA GLY A 345 -26.82 -32.72 6.29
C GLY A 345 -28.16 -33.35 6.68
N ILE A 346 -28.90 -32.72 7.60
CA ILE A 346 -30.25 -33.16 7.99
C ILE A 346 -31.21 -33.06 6.80
N PHE A 347 -31.17 -31.96 6.02
CA PHE A 347 -32.00 -31.82 4.83
C PHE A 347 -31.69 -32.86 3.75
N ALA A 348 -30.42 -33.24 3.56
CA ALA A 348 -30.04 -34.30 2.62
C ALA A 348 -30.56 -35.69 3.06
N ILE A 349 -30.48 -36.00 4.36
CA ILE A 349 -31.01 -37.25 4.92
C ILE A 349 -32.54 -37.31 4.80
N LEU A 350 -33.24 -36.19 5.06
CA LEU A 350 -34.69 -36.10 4.88
C LEU A 350 -35.10 -36.28 3.41
N GLY A 351 -34.32 -35.76 2.45
CA GLY A 351 -34.55 -35.98 1.03
C GLY A 351 -34.35 -37.44 0.59
N ILE A 352 -33.34 -38.12 1.15
CA ILE A 352 -33.09 -39.56 0.90
C ILE A 352 -34.23 -40.41 1.49
N LEU A 353 -34.68 -40.11 2.73
CA LEU A 353 -35.80 -40.79 3.37
C LEU A 353 -37.12 -40.59 2.62
N ALA A 354 -37.37 -39.39 2.07
CA ALA A 354 -38.52 -39.10 1.22
C ALA A 354 -38.48 -39.83 -0.14
N SER A 355 -37.32 -40.34 -0.56
CA SER A 355 -37.15 -41.08 -1.83
C SER A 355 -37.39 -42.58 -1.69
N PHE A 356 -37.50 -43.12 -0.46
CA PHE A 356 -37.85 -44.51 -0.22
C PHE A 356 -39.37 -44.68 -0.38
N GLY A 357 -39.80 -44.99 -1.60
CA GLY A 357 -41.20 -45.35 -1.89
C GLY A 357 -41.66 -45.03 -3.32
N ASP A 358 -40.95 -44.15 -4.04
CA ASP A 358 -41.34 -43.75 -5.39
C ASP A 358 -40.10 -43.53 -6.29
N ALA A 359 -39.92 -44.41 -7.28
CA ALA A 359 -38.80 -44.40 -8.20
C ALA A 359 -38.76 -43.14 -9.11
N SER A 360 -39.85 -42.38 -9.20
CA SER A 360 -39.90 -41.13 -9.98
C SER A 360 -39.12 -39.96 -9.34
N THR A 361 -38.76 -40.07 -8.05
CA THR A 361 -38.06 -39.01 -7.29
C THR A 361 -36.53 -39.10 -7.37
N VAL A 362 -35.99 -40.24 -7.82
CA VAL A 362 -34.55 -40.56 -7.90
C VAL A 362 -33.72 -39.51 -8.66
N PRO A 363 -34.17 -38.93 -9.79
CA PRO A 363 -33.41 -37.89 -10.49
C PRO A 363 -33.26 -36.60 -9.67
N GLY A 364 -34.29 -36.22 -8.91
CA GLY A 364 -34.26 -35.03 -8.05
C GLY A 364 -33.33 -35.21 -6.85
N THR A 365 -33.31 -36.41 -6.28
CA THR A 365 -32.43 -36.76 -5.17
C THR A 365 -30.97 -36.81 -5.60
N LEU A 366 -30.68 -37.34 -6.80
CA LEU A 366 -29.34 -37.34 -7.37
C LEU A 366 -28.84 -35.91 -7.64
N PHE A 367 -29.71 -35.04 -8.16
CA PHE A 367 -29.38 -33.62 -8.37
C PHE A 367 -29.06 -32.91 -7.05
N ALA A 368 -29.86 -33.14 -5.99
CA ALA A 368 -29.61 -32.55 -4.68
C ALA A 368 -28.28 -33.01 -4.05
N ILE A 369 -27.92 -34.29 -4.20
CA ILE A 369 -26.65 -34.84 -3.74
C ILE A 369 -25.47 -34.19 -4.50
N ILE A 370 -25.58 -34.03 -5.82
CA ILE A 370 -24.53 -33.39 -6.63
C ILE A 370 -24.35 -31.92 -6.20
N VAL A 371 -25.43 -31.17 -6.02
CA VAL A 371 -25.37 -29.78 -5.55
C VAL A 371 -24.72 -29.70 -4.17
N PHE A 372 -25.07 -30.61 -3.26
CA PHE A 372 -24.45 -30.68 -1.93
C PHE A 372 -22.95 -30.96 -2.00
N LEU A 373 -22.52 -31.94 -2.80
CA LEU A 373 -21.10 -32.29 -2.96
C LEU A 373 -20.30 -31.13 -3.57
N VAL A 374 -20.87 -30.40 -4.53
CA VAL A 374 -20.24 -29.20 -5.11
C VAL A 374 -20.10 -28.08 -4.09
N LEU A 375 -21.15 -27.78 -3.33
CA LEU A 375 -21.09 -26.76 -2.28
C LEU A 375 -20.11 -27.13 -1.17
N PHE A 376 -20.05 -28.42 -0.80
CA PHE A 376 -19.09 -28.93 0.16
C PHE A 376 -17.65 -28.82 -0.34
N ALA A 377 -17.39 -29.17 -1.62
CA ALA A 377 -16.06 -29.05 -2.22
C ALA A 377 -15.59 -27.59 -2.31
N VAL A 378 -16.47 -26.66 -2.70
CA VAL A 378 -16.17 -25.21 -2.73
C VAL A 378 -15.86 -24.69 -1.33
N LEU A 379 -16.62 -25.13 -0.32
CA LEU A 379 -16.40 -24.73 1.06
C LEU A 379 -15.08 -25.30 1.62
N HIS A 380 -14.79 -26.57 1.35
CA HIS A 380 -13.55 -27.21 1.77
C HIS A 380 -12.32 -26.55 1.12
N PHE A 381 -12.41 -26.20 -0.18
CA PHE A 381 -11.36 -25.47 -0.88
C PHE A 381 -11.13 -24.07 -0.26
N LYS A 382 -12.21 -23.36 0.09
CA LYS A 382 -12.13 -22.04 0.72
C LYS A 382 -11.49 -22.12 2.12
N LEU A 383 -11.88 -23.09 2.93
CA LEU A 383 -11.28 -23.33 4.26
C LEU A 383 -9.80 -23.72 4.16
N LYS A 384 -9.41 -24.56 3.19
CA LYS A 384 -8.01 -24.94 2.99
C LYS A 384 -7.16 -23.75 2.52
N ARG A 385 -7.70 -22.88 1.67
CA ARG A 385 -7.05 -21.64 1.22
C ARG A 385 -6.87 -20.65 2.37
N ASP A 386 -7.90 -20.49 3.20
CA ASP A 386 -7.87 -19.55 4.31
C ASP A 386 -6.95 -20.07 5.45
N ALA A 387 -6.85 -21.39 5.66
CA ALA A 387 -5.87 -22.02 6.56
C ALA A 387 -4.41 -21.95 6.04
N ALA A 388 -4.21 -22.08 4.72
CA ALA A 388 -2.89 -21.88 4.10
C ALA A 388 -2.41 -20.41 4.12
N PHE A 389 -3.29 -19.47 4.51
CA PHE A 389 -2.96 -18.06 4.68
C PHE A 389 -2.64 -17.70 6.15
N GLU A 390 -2.85 -18.62 7.10
CA GLU A 390 -2.60 -18.41 8.53
C GLU A 390 -1.28 -19.05 9.03
N ASP A 391 -0.50 -19.70 8.16
CA ASP A 391 0.77 -20.30 8.55
C ASP A 391 1.89 -20.13 7.48
N PRO A 392 2.81 -19.17 7.67
CA PRO A 392 4.16 -19.24 7.14
C PRO A 392 5.10 -19.62 8.30
N GLU A 393 5.22 -20.90 8.60
CA GLU A 393 6.26 -21.39 9.50
C GLU A 393 7.66 -21.07 8.92
N SER A 394 8.49 -20.59 9.84
CA SER A 394 9.90 -20.22 9.70
C SER A 394 10.81 -21.40 9.34
N PRO A 395 11.95 -21.16 8.67
CA PRO A 395 12.96 -22.19 8.45
C PRO A 395 13.83 -22.36 9.71
N GLU A 396 13.44 -23.24 10.62
CA GLU A 396 14.31 -23.72 11.71
C GLU A 396 13.87 -25.15 12.07
N GLU A 397 14.35 -26.15 11.32
CA GLU A 397 14.58 -27.54 11.75
C GLU A 397 14.99 -28.42 10.54
N ALA A 398 16.23 -28.23 10.08
CA ALA A 398 16.92 -29.19 9.22
C ALA A 398 18.42 -29.18 9.55
N LEU A 399 18.74 -29.53 10.78
CA LEU A 399 20.07 -29.94 11.24
C LEU A 399 19.88 -30.92 12.41
N GLU A 400 19.59 -32.17 12.05
CA GLU A 400 20.09 -33.39 12.70
C GLU A 400 20.11 -34.53 11.66
#